data_AF-A0AAR5NYL5-F1
#
_entry.id   AF-A0AAR5NYL5-F1
#
_cell.length_a   1.000
_cell.length_b   1.000
_cell.length_c   1.000
_cell.angle_alpha   90.00
_cell.angle_beta   90.00
_cell.angle_gamma   90.00
#
_symmetry.space_group_name_H-M   'P 1'
#
loop_
_entity.id
_entity.type
_entity.pdbx_description
1 polymer ?
#
loop_
_entity_poly.entity_id
_entity_poly.type
_entity_poly.pdbx_seq_one_letter_code
_entity_poly.pdbx_strand_id
1 'polypeptide(L)'
;MGRIKFIHIDSTYKFSNGTYFSKYDYAVYIRETQYQGVFGNDYGAFVISPSREYRGGGAMKQDLTVHQYSLVANYFLSAHFGSASFNAFPGWTHIYGPFLIYFSSGNDEQILNAVEAQVTIEQEKWPYSFVNDNDYPLIRGSVSGKVTGQTKAAITLYDSTEEQYDLQQLGYLYATTTDANGNFVINNVRPGFYKIVAYPVAGQGSENLAEQTVTITAGASEIVDFFLPEPENILWAIGEANRRSNEFNYADQDRNYKWEFEPPVENTFIVGESDPKNDWYYAQSQPGTWTIKYQDNHDGHSRTLRLPLAAASKAEDIAPLFCQSNLHMSSQAKILLI
;
A
#
# COMPACT_ATOMS: atom_id res chain seq x y z
N MET A 1 -21.90 -38.05 -12.92
CA MET A 1 -20.80 -37.39 -12.19
C MET A 1 -20.50 -36.08 -12.90
N GLY A 2 -21.02 -34.96 -12.36
CA GLY A 2 -20.76 -33.64 -12.91
C GLY A 2 -19.30 -33.27 -12.70
N ARG A 3 -18.56 -33.04 -13.79
CA ARG A 3 -17.22 -32.45 -13.72
C ARG A 3 -17.37 -31.02 -13.19
N ILE A 4 -16.96 -30.80 -11.95
CA ILE A 4 -16.74 -29.45 -11.43
C ILE A 4 -15.66 -28.84 -12.31
N LYS A 5 -16.04 -27.86 -13.14
CA LYS A 5 -15.09 -27.04 -13.89
C LYS A 5 -14.50 -26.03 -12.91
N PHE A 6 -13.29 -26.28 -12.42
CA PHE A 6 -12.49 -25.25 -11.78
C PHE A 6 -11.99 -24.32 -12.88
N ILE A 7 -12.41 -23.05 -12.87
CA ILE A 7 -11.69 -22.02 -13.61
C ILE A 7 -10.45 -21.73 -12.75
N HIS A 8 -9.35 -22.41 -13.04
CA HIS A 8 -8.11 -22.25 -12.29
C HIS A 8 -7.45 -20.93 -12.71
N ILE A 9 -7.87 -19.84 -12.07
CA ILE A 9 -7.12 -18.57 -12.10
C ILE A 9 -6.36 -18.53 -10.78
N ASP A 10 -5.06 -18.80 -10.85
CA ASP A 10 -4.06 -18.50 -9.82
C ASP A 10 -4.53 -18.67 -8.35
N SER A 11 -4.90 -19.89 -7.97
CA SER A 11 -5.34 -20.25 -6.60
C SER A 11 -6.55 -19.47 -6.05
N THR A 12 -7.52 -19.17 -6.92
CA THR A 12 -8.86 -18.67 -6.55
C THR A 12 -9.93 -19.73 -6.85
N TYR A 13 -10.81 -20.00 -5.88
CA TYR A 13 -11.82 -21.06 -5.97
C TYR A 13 -13.19 -20.56 -5.50
N LYS A 14 -14.25 -21.00 -6.20
CA LYS A 14 -15.63 -20.91 -5.70
C LYS A 14 -16.05 -22.26 -5.13
N PHE A 15 -16.46 -22.28 -3.87
CA PHE A 15 -17.00 -23.46 -3.21
C PHE A 15 -18.46 -23.72 -3.58
N SER A 16 -18.93 -24.95 -3.35
CA SER A 16 -20.30 -25.37 -3.69
C SER A 16 -21.39 -24.61 -2.94
N ASN A 17 -21.07 -24.06 -1.77
CA ASN A 17 -21.95 -23.20 -0.98
C ASN A 17 -21.99 -21.74 -1.48
N GLY A 18 -21.30 -21.41 -2.56
CA GLY A 18 -21.26 -20.06 -3.15
C GLY A 18 -20.17 -19.14 -2.60
N THR A 19 -19.45 -19.52 -1.55
CA THR A 19 -18.33 -18.74 -1.01
C THR A 19 -17.07 -18.86 -1.89
N TYR A 20 -16.18 -17.88 -1.76
CA TYR A 20 -14.93 -17.82 -2.51
C TYR A 20 -13.73 -17.89 -1.57
N PHE A 21 -12.68 -18.57 -2.02
CA PHE A 21 -11.34 -18.46 -1.47
C PHE A 21 -10.44 -17.85 -2.54
N SER A 22 -9.57 -16.94 -2.13
CA SER A 22 -8.42 -16.56 -2.92
C SER A 22 -7.19 -16.49 -2.04
N LYS A 23 -6.02 -16.88 -2.56
CA LYS A 23 -4.74 -16.54 -1.91
C LYS A 23 -4.62 -15.04 -1.63
N TYR A 24 -5.25 -14.21 -2.46
CA TYR A 24 -5.24 -12.76 -2.33
C TYR A 24 -6.01 -12.28 -1.10
N ASP A 25 -6.89 -13.08 -0.50
CA ASP A 25 -7.64 -12.73 0.71
C ASP A 25 -6.69 -12.46 1.90
N TYR A 26 -5.49 -13.04 1.88
CA TYR A 26 -4.42 -12.81 2.86
C TYR A 26 -3.41 -11.73 2.44
N ALA A 27 -3.76 -10.89 1.47
CA ALA A 27 -2.90 -9.77 1.09
C ALA A 27 -2.95 -8.66 2.14
N VAL A 28 -1.79 -8.12 2.47
CA VAL A 28 -1.63 -7.06 3.48
C VAL A 28 -0.66 -5.99 2.99
N TYR A 29 -0.66 -4.82 3.62
CA TYR A 29 0.41 -3.83 3.44
C TYR A 29 1.69 -4.35 4.06
N ILE A 30 2.61 -4.83 3.21
CA ILE A 30 3.75 -5.64 3.65
C ILE A 30 4.77 -4.85 4.48
N ARG A 31 4.72 -3.51 4.39
CA ARG A 31 5.58 -2.61 5.18
C ARG A 31 5.03 -2.27 6.56
N GLU A 32 3.73 -2.46 6.75
CA GLU A 32 3.04 -2.37 8.05
C GLU A 32 3.04 -3.72 8.78
N THR A 33 3.33 -4.81 8.07
CA THR A 33 3.35 -6.18 8.61
C THR A 33 4.67 -6.47 9.31
N GLN A 34 4.62 -6.72 10.62
CA GLN A 34 5.79 -7.02 11.46
C GLN A 34 6.14 -8.50 11.50
N TYR A 35 5.12 -9.35 11.40
CA TYR A 35 5.25 -10.79 11.31
C TYR A 35 4.12 -11.37 10.47
N GLN A 36 4.34 -12.57 9.93
CA GLN A 36 3.32 -13.35 9.27
C GLN A 36 3.51 -14.84 9.56
N GLY A 37 2.43 -15.60 9.63
CA GLY A 37 2.54 -17.01 9.97
C GLY A 37 1.22 -17.72 10.06
N VAL A 38 1.30 -18.94 10.57
CA VAL A 38 0.16 -19.84 10.79
C VAL A 38 0.26 -20.40 12.20
N PHE A 39 -0.88 -20.61 12.83
CA PHE A 39 -0.96 -21.25 14.14
C PHE A 39 -2.22 -22.09 14.26
N GLY A 40 -2.20 -23.03 15.21
CA GLY A 40 -3.28 -23.95 15.51
C GLY A 40 -2.74 -25.27 16.06
N ASN A 41 -3.61 -26.08 16.69
CA ASN A 41 -3.24 -27.32 17.36
C ASN A 41 -2.08 -27.15 18.36
N ASP A 42 -2.12 -26.08 19.15
CA ASP A 42 -1.12 -25.72 20.16
C ASP A 42 0.28 -25.32 19.64
N TYR A 43 0.44 -25.07 18.33
CA TYR A 43 1.70 -24.64 17.72
C TYR A 43 1.53 -23.43 16.81
N GLY A 44 2.58 -22.61 16.71
CA GLY A 44 2.68 -21.49 15.78
C GLY A 44 4.00 -21.48 15.02
N ALA A 45 3.98 -21.04 13.77
CA ALA A 45 5.15 -20.87 12.91
C ALA A 45 5.05 -19.54 12.17
N PHE A 46 6.01 -18.65 12.42
CA PHE A 46 5.99 -17.26 11.96
C PHE A 46 7.31 -16.87 11.31
N VAL A 47 7.22 -15.92 10.38
CA VAL A 47 8.33 -15.13 9.87
C VAL A 47 8.25 -13.77 10.53
N ILE A 48 9.33 -13.33 11.17
CA ILE A 48 9.48 -12.01 11.79
C ILE A 48 10.51 -11.21 11.00
N SER A 49 10.10 -10.06 10.48
CA SER A 49 10.96 -9.11 9.77
C SER A 49 11.16 -7.86 10.64
N PRO A 50 12.30 -7.72 11.35
CA PRO A 50 12.52 -6.58 12.24
C PRO A 50 12.64 -5.25 11.47
N SER A 51 13.16 -5.30 10.23
CA SER A 51 13.13 -4.21 9.26
C SER A 51 12.40 -4.63 8.00
N ARG A 52 11.82 -3.63 7.31
CA ARG A 52 11.14 -3.76 6.02
C ARG A 52 11.93 -3.10 4.90
N GLU A 53 13.13 -2.60 5.17
CA GLU A 53 13.94 -1.80 4.24
C GLU A 53 14.23 -2.48 2.90
N TYR A 54 14.38 -3.81 2.91
CA TYR A 54 14.79 -4.60 1.76
C TYR A 54 13.64 -5.06 0.85
N ARG A 55 12.37 -4.74 1.18
CA ARG A 55 11.24 -5.13 0.33
C ARG A 55 11.16 -4.21 -0.89
N GLY A 56 10.63 -4.72 -2.00
CA GLY A 56 10.28 -3.91 -3.18
C GLY A 56 8.94 -3.18 -3.02
N GLY A 57 8.66 -2.27 -3.96
CA GLY A 57 7.49 -1.41 -3.99
C GLY A 57 7.51 -0.27 -2.97
N GLY A 58 6.57 0.66 -3.12
CA GLY A 58 6.44 1.83 -2.24
C GLY A 58 5.96 1.55 -0.82
N ALA A 59 5.73 2.63 -0.07
CA ALA A 59 5.14 2.59 1.27
C ALA A 59 3.83 1.77 1.34
N MET A 60 3.03 1.85 0.27
CA MET A 60 1.70 1.24 0.15
C MET A 60 1.72 -0.15 -0.53
N LYS A 61 2.90 -0.78 -0.70
CA LYS A 61 3.02 -2.09 -1.32
C LYS A 61 2.20 -3.13 -0.58
N GLN A 62 1.31 -3.80 -1.31
CA GLN A 62 0.56 -4.94 -0.82
C GLN A 62 1.16 -6.23 -1.35
N ASP A 63 1.15 -7.28 -0.52
CA ASP A 63 1.58 -8.61 -0.95
C ASP A 63 0.95 -9.72 -0.10
N LEU A 64 1.14 -10.95 -0.55
CA LEU A 64 0.64 -12.15 0.10
C LEU A 64 1.54 -12.53 1.28
N THR A 65 0.94 -12.88 2.41
CA THR A 65 1.68 -13.36 3.60
C THR A 65 1.43 -14.82 3.91
N VAL A 66 0.22 -15.32 3.60
CA VAL A 66 -0.16 -16.71 3.74
C VAL A 66 -0.84 -17.17 2.46
N HIS A 67 -0.64 -18.43 2.12
CA HIS A 67 -1.24 -19.08 0.96
C HIS A 67 -1.97 -20.35 1.41
N GLN A 68 -2.60 -21.07 0.47
CA GLN A 68 -3.25 -22.35 0.74
C GLN A 68 -2.36 -23.37 1.47
N TYR A 69 -2.99 -24.25 2.26
CA TYR A 69 -2.33 -25.32 3.03
C TYR A 69 -1.27 -24.86 4.03
N SER A 70 -1.51 -23.71 4.67
CA SER A 70 -0.62 -23.16 5.69
C SER A 70 0.78 -22.78 5.19
N LEU A 71 0.92 -22.49 3.89
CA LEU A 71 2.16 -21.95 3.35
C LEU A 71 2.33 -20.50 3.81
N VAL A 72 3.38 -20.25 4.59
CA VAL A 72 3.78 -18.91 5.00
C VAL A 72 4.73 -18.35 3.94
N ALA A 73 4.36 -17.21 3.35
CA ALA A 73 5.15 -16.55 2.33
C ALA A 73 5.93 -15.37 2.91
N ASN A 74 7.18 -15.20 2.47
CA ASN A 74 7.96 -13.99 2.72
C ASN A 74 8.36 -13.36 1.38
N TYR A 75 7.41 -12.67 0.76
CA TYR A 75 7.66 -11.98 -0.51
C TYR A 75 8.58 -10.77 -0.29
N PHE A 76 9.80 -10.86 -0.79
CA PHE A 76 10.70 -9.71 -0.86
C PHE A 76 10.36 -8.80 -2.03
N LEU A 77 10.04 -9.42 -3.17
CA LEU A 77 9.66 -8.80 -4.42
C LEU A 77 8.48 -9.59 -5.01
N SER A 78 7.59 -8.90 -5.70
CA SER A 78 6.56 -9.52 -6.53
C SER A 78 6.02 -8.51 -7.54
N ALA A 79 5.40 -9.03 -8.61
CA ALA A 79 4.62 -8.23 -9.54
C ALA A 79 3.14 -8.07 -9.11
N HIS A 80 2.80 -8.34 -7.84
CA HIS A 80 1.42 -8.24 -7.35
C HIS A 80 1.00 -6.78 -7.18
N PHE A 81 -0.30 -6.51 -7.38
CA PHE A 81 -0.93 -5.21 -7.12
C PHE A 81 -0.27 -4.03 -7.86
N GLY A 82 -0.01 -4.21 -9.15
CA GLY A 82 0.54 -3.14 -10.01
C GLY A 82 2.04 -2.88 -9.83
N SER A 83 2.74 -3.73 -9.08
CA SER A 83 4.20 -3.63 -8.93
C SER A 83 4.93 -3.96 -10.23
N ALA A 84 6.07 -3.29 -10.46
CA ALA A 84 6.92 -3.55 -11.62
C ALA A 84 7.59 -4.93 -11.55
N SER A 85 7.91 -5.50 -12.71
CA SER A 85 8.73 -6.70 -12.79
C SER A 85 10.15 -6.42 -12.29
N PHE A 86 10.71 -7.34 -11.52
CA PHE A 86 12.10 -7.28 -11.10
C PHE A 86 13.05 -7.54 -12.27
N ASN A 87 13.95 -6.58 -12.52
CA ASN A 87 14.95 -6.65 -13.58
C ASN A 87 16.31 -6.15 -13.06
N ALA A 88 17.09 -7.01 -12.40
CA ALA A 88 18.44 -6.68 -11.98
C ALA A 88 19.43 -6.73 -13.15
N PHE A 89 20.50 -5.94 -13.04
CA PHE A 89 21.61 -5.90 -13.99
C PHE A 89 22.81 -6.73 -13.49
N PRO A 90 23.72 -7.18 -14.38
CA PRO A 90 24.90 -7.94 -13.96
C PRO A 90 25.74 -7.18 -12.92
N GLY A 91 26.07 -7.85 -11.81
CA GLY A 91 26.86 -7.27 -10.72
C GLY A 91 26.04 -6.50 -9.67
N TRP A 92 24.73 -6.38 -9.83
CA TRP A 92 23.86 -5.85 -8.77
C TRP A 92 23.86 -6.78 -7.55
N THR A 93 23.98 -6.20 -6.36
CA THR A 93 23.91 -6.92 -5.08
C THR A 93 22.84 -6.31 -4.18
N HIS A 94 22.23 -7.16 -3.35
CA HIS A 94 21.19 -6.78 -2.41
C HIS A 94 21.07 -7.82 -1.29
N ILE A 95 20.71 -7.37 -0.09
CA ILE A 95 20.49 -8.22 1.08
C ILE A 95 19.01 -8.17 1.45
N TYR A 96 18.35 -9.31 1.31
CA TYR A 96 17.01 -9.53 1.85
C TYR A 96 17.10 -10.13 3.24
N GLY A 97 16.62 -9.37 4.24
CA GLY A 97 16.73 -9.76 5.65
C GLY A 97 17.97 -9.17 6.35
N PRO A 98 18.48 -9.81 7.41
CA PRO A 98 17.99 -11.06 7.99
C PRO A 98 16.54 -10.96 8.53
N PHE A 99 15.87 -12.11 8.59
CA PHE A 99 14.55 -12.29 9.22
C PHE A 99 14.60 -13.56 10.08
N LEU A 100 13.71 -13.65 11.07
CA LEU A 100 13.64 -14.79 11.98
C LEU A 100 12.48 -15.71 11.59
N ILE A 101 12.72 -17.02 11.54
CA ILE A 101 11.66 -18.02 11.57
C ILE A 101 11.45 -18.40 13.03
N TYR A 102 10.28 -18.08 13.57
CA TYR A 102 9.95 -18.24 14.98
C TYR A 102 8.88 -19.30 15.15
N PHE A 103 9.11 -20.22 16.10
CA PHE A 103 8.15 -21.25 16.48
C PHE A 103 7.73 -21.03 17.93
N SER A 104 6.44 -21.10 18.18
CA SER A 104 5.85 -21.01 19.51
C SER A 104 4.89 -22.17 19.75
N SER A 105 4.55 -22.39 21.01
CA SER A 105 3.58 -23.40 21.44
C SER A 105 2.78 -22.90 22.62
N GLY A 106 1.55 -23.40 22.76
CA GLY A 106 0.60 -22.98 23.78
C GLY A 106 -0.78 -22.81 23.16
N ASN A 107 -1.74 -22.29 23.93
CA ASN A 107 -3.02 -21.90 23.33
C ASN A 107 -2.83 -20.70 22.38
N ASP A 108 -3.85 -20.40 21.58
CA ASP A 108 -3.80 -19.34 20.57
C ASP A 108 -3.36 -17.97 21.13
N GLU A 109 -3.87 -17.57 22.30
CA GLU A 109 -3.49 -16.31 22.96
C GLU A 109 -2.00 -16.30 23.36
N GLN A 110 -1.52 -17.41 23.93
CA GLN A 110 -0.10 -17.55 24.31
C GLN A 110 0.81 -17.50 23.07
N ILE A 111 0.41 -18.14 21.98
CA ILE A 111 1.14 -18.14 20.71
C ILE A 111 1.28 -16.72 20.15
N LEU A 112 0.17 -15.97 20.10
CA LEU A 112 0.13 -14.59 19.59
C LEU A 112 0.96 -13.65 20.46
N ASN A 113 0.79 -13.71 21.78
CA ASN A 113 1.60 -12.92 22.72
C ASN A 113 3.10 -13.23 22.58
N ALA A 114 3.47 -14.49 22.36
CA ALA A 114 4.86 -14.90 22.20
C ALA A 114 5.50 -14.33 20.92
N VAL A 115 4.81 -14.38 19.78
CA VAL A 115 5.35 -13.81 18.52
C VAL A 115 5.43 -12.28 18.60
N GLU A 116 4.45 -11.61 19.21
CA GLU A 116 4.48 -10.16 19.41
C GLU A 116 5.64 -9.72 20.31
N ALA A 117 5.87 -10.41 21.43
CA ALA A 117 7.02 -10.17 22.28
C ALA A 117 8.35 -10.40 21.54
N GLN A 118 8.42 -11.45 20.70
CA GLN A 118 9.60 -11.73 19.89
C GLN A 118 9.86 -10.64 18.85
N VAL A 119 8.82 -10.08 18.23
CA VAL A 119 8.95 -8.96 17.29
C VAL A 119 9.65 -7.78 17.95
N THR A 120 9.25 -7.38 19.16
CA THR A 120 9.89 -6.28 19.90
C THR A 120 11.38 -6.56 20.14
N ILE A 121 11.71 -7.78 20.61
CA ILE A 121 13.09 -8.20 20.85
C ILE A 121 13.93 -8.10 19.56
N GLU A 122 13.40 -8.57 18.43
CA GLU A 122 14.13 -8.55 17.15
C GLU A 122 14.26 -7.13 16.57
N GLN A 123 13.27 -6.25 16.79
CA GLN A 123 13.36 -4.84 16.41
C GLN A 123 14.44 -4.09 17.21
N GLU A 124 14.57 -4.36 18.51
CA GLU A 124 15.62 -3.77 19.36
C GLU A 124 17.03 -4.23 18.96
N LYS A 125 17.16 -5.46 18.45
CA LYS A 125 18.43 -6.00 17.94
C LYS A 125 18.80 -5.48 16.55
N TRP A 126 17.90 -4.81 15.84
CA TRP A 126 18.15 -4.34 14.48
C TRP A 126 18.94 -3.03 14.47
N PRO A 127 20.00 -2.89 13.64
CA PRO A 127 20.57 -3.89 12.74
C PRO A 127 21.40 -4.97 13.46
N TYR A 128 21.32 -6.21 12.99
CA TYR A 128 21.96 -7.35 13.66
C TYR A 128 23.49 -7.31 13.58
N SER A 129 24.15 -7.21 14.73
CA SER A 129 25.62 -7.12 14.80
C SER A 129 26.37 -8.39 14.39
N PHE A 130 25.68 -9.54 14.26
CA PHE A 130 26.32 -10.79 13.84
C PHE A 130 26.52 -10.86 12.31
N VAL A 131 25.85 -10.00 11.54
CA VAL A 131 26.01 -9.97 10.08
C VAL A 131 27.33 -9.28 9.76
N ASN A 132 28.27 -10.04 9.19
CA ASN A 132 29.58 -9.56 8.80
C ASN A 132 29.68 -9.50 7.27
N ASP A 133 29.05 -8.50 6.68
CA ASP A 133 29.05 -8.25 5.23
C ASP A 133 29.19 -6.74 4.95
N ASN A 134 29.96 -6.37 3.93
CA ASN A 134 30.15 -4.97 3.54
C ASN A 134 28.85 -4.34 3.03
N ASP A 135 27.96 -5.15 2.44
CA ASP A 135 26.64 -4.72 2.00
C ASP A 135 25.64 -4.64 3.18
N TYR A 136 26.07 -4.87 4.43
CA TYR A 136 25.26 -4.71 5.63
C TYR A 136 25.89 -3.71 6.63
N PRO A 137 25.75 -2.39 6.41
CA PRO A 137 26.35 -1.40 7.29
C PRO A 137 25.68 -1.40 8.67
N LEU A 138 26.49 -1.54 9.71
CA LEU A 138 26.05 -1.46 11.11
C LEU A 138 25.98 -0.02 11.63
N ILE A 139 26.88 0.85 11.16
CA ILE A 139 26.83 2.28 11.47
C ILE A 139 25.90 2.95 10.46
N ARG A 140 24.72 3.31 10.93
CA ARG A 140 23.62 3.84 10.12
C ARG A 140 23.31 5.29 10.51
N GLY A 141 22.71 6.03 9.58
CA GLY A 141 22.29 7.41 9.81
C GLY A 141 20.79 7.51 10.11
N SER A 142 20.30 8.73 10.15
CA SER A 142 18.87 9.03 10.22
C SER A 142 18.52 10.25 9.35
N VAL A 143 17.24 10.39 9.02
CA VAL A 143 16.68 11.63 8.46
C VAL A 143 15.45 12.03 9.25
N SER A 144 15.31 13.32 9.51
CA SER A 144 14.15 13.89 10.19
C SER A 144 13.74 15.19 9.51
N GLY A 145 12.61 15.75 9.91
CA GLY A 145 12.18 17.06 9.44
C GLY A 145 10.72 17.31 9.70
N LYS A 146 10.19 18.32 9.04
CA LYS A 146 8.82 18.77 9.22
C LYS A 146 8.11 19.00 7.89
N VAL A 147 6.85 18.55 7.84
CA VAL A 147 5.90 18.87 6.79
C VAL A 147 4.99 20.01 7.25
N THR A 148 4.84 21.03 6.42
CA THR A 148 3.97 22.19 6.65
C THR A 148 2.87 22.27 5.57
N GLY A 149 1.79 23.02 5.86
CA GLY A 149 0.55 22.95 5.08
C GLY A 149 -0.25 21.71 5.49
N GLN A 150 -0.40 20.74 4.59
CA GLN A 150 -1.02 19.45 4.91
C GLN A 150 -0.06 18.58 5.76
N THR A 151 -0.16 18.72 7.08
CA THR A 151 0.78 18.11 8.04
C THR A 151 0.68 16.60 8.14
N LYS A 152 -0.48 15.99 7.85
CA LYS A 152 -0.67 14.53 7.83
C LYS A 152 -0.15 13.97 6.52
N ALA A 153 1.07 13.47 6.51
CA ALA A 153 1.77 13.05 5.31
C ALA A 153 2.51 11.72 5.51
N ALA A 154 2.67 10.97 4.43
CA ALA A 154 3.61 9.88 4.34
C ALA A 154 4.95 10.40 3.79
N ILE A 155 6.04 9.87 4.34
CA ILE A 155 7.41 10.15 3.92
C ILE A 155 8.02 8.84 3.42
N THR A 156 8.59 8.86 2.22
CA THR A 156 9.25 7.70 1.61
C THR A 156 10.66 8.07 1.20
N LEU A 157 11.66 7.36 1.72
CA LEU A 157 13.07 7.51 1.42
C LEU A 157 13.57 6.26 0.68
N TYR A 158 14.20 6.42 -0.49
CA TYR A 158 14.62 5.27 -1.32
C TYR A 158 15.91 5.57 -2.11
N ASP A 159 16.77 4.55 -2.27
CA ASP A 159 18.12 4.69 -2.86
C ASP A 159 18.19 4.30 -4.34
N SER A 160 17.20 3.57 -4.86
CA SER A 160 17.06 3.29 -6.30
C SER A 160 16.46 4.50 -7.01
N THR A 161 17.24 5.59 -7.13
CA THR A 161 16.73 6.92 -7.53
C THR A 161 16.30 7.04 -9.00
N GLU A 162 16.67 6.06 -9.83
CA GLU A 162 16.23 5.93 -11.22
C GLU A 162 14.84 5.29 -11.35
N GLU A 163 14.35 4.64 -10.29
CA GLU A 163 12.99 4.07 -10.23
C GLU A 163 12.00 5.09 -9.64
N GLN A 164 10.71 4.90 -9.93
CA GLN A 164 9.66 5.59 -9.19
C GLN A 164 9.57 5.01 -7.78
N TYR A 165 9.40 5.87 -6.77
CA TYR A 165 9.40 5.48 -5.35
C TYR A 165 8.40 4.37 -5.02
N ASP A 166 7.27 4.30 -5.73
CA ASP A 166 6.21 3.32 -5.53
C ASP A 166 6.37 2.04 -6.34
N LEU A 167 7.24 2.03 -7.35
CA LEU A 167 7.51 0.88 -8.21
C LEU A 167 8.89 0.25 -7.99
N GLN A 168 9.76 0.86 -7.19
CA GLN A 168 11.16 0.44 -7.02
C GLN A 168 11.29 -1.05 -6.66
N GLN A 169 12.21 -1.77 -7.29
CA GLN A 169 12.50 -3.18 -6.98
C GLN A 169 13.97 -3.43 -6.61
N LEU A 170 14.87 -2.51 -6.97
CA LEU A 170 16.32 -2.74 -6.90
C LEU A 170 16.98 -2.16 -5.65
N GLY A 171 16.25 -1.35 -4.89
CA GLY A 171 16.80 -0.57 -3.79
C GLY A 171 16.33 -0.98 -2.41
N TYR A 172 16.71 -0.16 -1.44
CA TYR A 172 16.19 -0.13 -0.08
C TYR A 172 15.25 1.06 0.06
N LEU A 173 14.14 0.85 0.76
CA LEU A 173 13.14 1.88 0.98
C LEU A 173 12.67 1.90 2.42
N TYR A 174 12.61 3.10 2.96
CA TYR A 174 12.13 3.41 4.30
C TYR A 174 10.87 4.26 4.17
N ALA A 175 9.88 3.98 5.00
CA ALA A 175 8.63 4.72 5.02
C ALA A 175 8.25 5.05 6.46
N THR A 176 7.72 6.24 6.66
CA THR A 176 7.11 6.68 7.93
C THR A 176 5.96 7.63 7.63
N THR A 177 5.20 7.99 8.65
CA THR A 177 4.22 9.07 8.60
C THR A 177 4.62 10.16 9.57
N THR A 178 4.16 11.37 9.29
CA THR A 178 4.31 12.48 10.23
C THR A 178 3.46 12.29 11.49
N ASP A 179 3.88 12.94 12.58
CA ASP A 179 3.05 13.16 13.75
C ASP A 179 1.96 14.22 13.49
N ALA A 180 1.12 14.51 14.49
CA ALA A 180 0.05 15.50 14.37
C ALA A 180 0.56 16.94 14.07
N ASN A 181 1.82 17.24 14.35
CA ASN A 181 2.47 18.53 14.12
C ASN A 181 3.25 18.58 12.80
N GLY A 182 3.24 17.49 12.03
CA GLY A 182 3.98 17.37 10.77
C GLY A 182 5.43 16.90 10.93
N ASN A 183 5.90 16.57 12.13
CA ASN A 183 7.28 16.11 12.30
C ASN A 183 7.42 14.64 11.91
N PHE A 184 8.56 14.26 11.35
CA PHE A 184 8.87 12.86 11.05
C PHE A 184 10.32 12.52 11.40
N VAL A 185 10.57 11.23 11.59
CA VAL A 185 11.92 10.66 11.73
C VAL A 185 11.98 9.28 11.09
N ILE A 186 13.08 9.00 10.40
CA ILE A 186 13.45 7.69 9.88
C ILE A 186 14.83 7.36 10.43
N ASN A 187 14.89 6.38 11.34
CA ASN A 187 16.12 5.91 11.98
C ASN A 187 16.72 4.71 11.24
N ASN A 188 17.96 4.36 11.58
CA ASN A 188 18.64 3.16 11.10
C ASN A 188 18.71 3.07 9.57
N VAL A 189 18.96 4.20 8.91
CA VAL A 189 19.06 4.31 7.45
C VAL A 189 20.47 3.97 7.01
N ARG A 190 20.61 3.06 6.04
CA ARG A 190 21.91 2.71 5.45
C ARG A 190 22.57 3.96 4.85
N PRO A 191 23.88 4.20 5.05
CA PRO A 191 24.56 5.33 4.40
C PRO A 191 24.44 5.24 2.88
N GLY A 192 24.21 6.37 2.21
CA GLY A 192 23.98 6.38 0.76
C GLY A 192 23.31 7.65 0.25
N PHE A 193 23.10 7.71 -1.06
CA PHE A 193 22.35 8.77 -1.73
C PHE A 193 20.90 8.32 -1.94
N TYR A 194 19.95 9.18 -1.61
CA TYR A 194 18.53 8.87 -1.62
C TYR A 194 17.72 9.99 -2.28
N LYS A 195 16.55 9.60 -2.80
CA LYS A 195 15.40 10.49 -2.97
C LYS A 195 14.47 10.34 -1.78
N ILE A 196 13.88 11.45 -1.35
CA ILE A 196 12.90 11.51 -0.27
C ILE A 196 11.65 12.23 -0.76
N VAL A 197 10.50 11.58 -0.58
CA VAL A 197 9.21 11.99 -1.13
C VAL A 197 8.20 12.17 0.00
N ALA A 198 7.43 13.25 -0.04
CA ALA A 198 6.33 13.54 0.86
C ALA A 198 5.02 13.73 0.09
N TYR A 199 3.94 13.12 0.57
CA TYR A 199 2.58 13.31 0.04
C TYR A 199 1.55 13.23 1.16
N PRO A 200 0.41 13.94 1.05
CA PRO A 200 -0.61 13.91 2.09
C PRO A 200 -1.26 12.53 2.17
N VAL A 201 -1.66 12.15 3.38
CA VAL A 201 -2.44 10.93 3.67
C VAL A 201 -3.80 11.23 4.31
N ALA A 202 -4.22 12.49 4.25
CA ALA A 202 -5.52 12.97 4.69
C ALA A 202 -5.83 14.29 3.96
N GLY A 203 -7.06 14.79 4.08
CA GLY A 203 -7.43 16.09 3.50
C GLY A 203 -7.70 15.99 2.00
N GLN A 204 -7.38 17.04 1.23
CA GLN A 204 -7.88 17.16 -0.15
C GLN A 204 -6.82 17.31 -1.25
N GLY A 205 -5.52 17.44 -0.92
CA GLY A 205 -4.47 17.65 -1.92
C GLY A 205 -3.91 16.38 -2.52
N SER A 206 -4.75 15.57 -3.17
CA SER A 206 -4.36 14.29 -3.80
C SER A 206 -3.24 14.41 -4.84
N GLU A 207 -3.06 15.58 -5.44
CA GLU A 207 -2.03 15.91 -6.41
C GLU A 207 -0.67 16.23 -5.79
N ASN A 208 -0.63 16.51 -4.48
CA ASN A 208 0.59 16.94 -3.84
C ASN A 208 1.59 15.80 -3.71
N LEU A 209 2.76 16.03 -4.28
CA LEU A 209 3.93 15.17 -4.18
C LEU A 209 5.16 16.06 -4.20
N ALA A 210 5.86 16.15 -3.08
CA ALA A 210 7.12 16.86 -3.00
C ALA A 210 8.26 15.84 -2.98
N GLU A 211 9.30 16.07 -3.78
CA GLU A 211 10.49 15.22 -3.87
C GLU A 211 11.74 16.06 -3.67
N GLN A 212 12.69 15.53 -2.89
CA GLN A 212 14.01 16.09 -2.67
C GLN A 212 15.06 14.97 -2.69
N THR A 213 16.34 15.33 -2.71
CA THR A 213 17.45 14.39 -2.56
C THR A 213 18.18 14.62 -1.24
N VAL A 214 18.75 13.56 -0.67
CA VAL A 214 19.51 13.62 0.57
C VAL A 214 20.61 12.55 0.56
N THR A 215 21.78 12.91 1.09
CA THR A 215 22.88 11.95 1.31
C THR A 215 22.94 11.62 2.79
N ILE A 216 22.72 10.36 3.13
CA ILE A 216 22.79 9.88 4.50
C ILE A 216 24.24 9.49 4.83
N THR A 217 24.83 10.17 5.80
CA THR A 217 26.17 9.85 6.31
C THR A 217 26.08 8.89 7.49
N ALA A 218 27.03 7.95 7.59
CA ALA A 218 27.08 6.99 8.69
C ALA A 218 27.15 7.69 10.06
N GLY A 219 26.21 7.38 10.95
CA GLY A 219 26.13 7.96 12.30
C GLY A 219 25.62 9.41 12.36
N ALA A 220 25.32 10.03 11.22
CA ALA A 220 24.80 11.40 11.14
C ALA A 220 23.27 11.43 11.13
N SER A 221 22.71 12.61 11.40
CA SER A 221 21.27 12.88 11.30
C SER A 221 21.07 14.04 10.34
N GLU A 222 20.38 13.77 9.23
CA GLU A 222 20.07 14.75 8.20
C GLU A 222 18.68 15.37 8.44
N ILE A 223 18.49 16.61 7.97
CA ILE A 223 17.21 17.33 8.09
C ILE A 223 16.66 17.65 6.69
N VAL A 224 15.41 17.28 6.44
CA VAL A 224 14.69 17.59 5.20
C VAL A 224 13.27 18.03 5.53
N ASP A 225 12.95 19.29 5.20
CA ASP A 225 11.62 19.85 5.42
C ASP A 225 10.81 19.90 4.12
N PHE A 226 9.49 19.80 4.24
CA PHE A 226 8.56 19.85 3.11
C PHE A 226 7.44 20.88 3.34
N PHE A 227 6.93 21.41 2.24
CA PHE A 227 5.69 22.16 2.20
C PHE A 227 4.73 21.47 1.24
N LEU A 228 3.56 21.06 1.75
CA LEU A 228 2.47 20.50 0.96
C LEU A 228 1.29 21.48 1.01
N PRO A 229 0.99 22.22 -0.07
CA PRO A 229 -0.01 23.29 -0.03
C PRO A 229 -1.41 22.75 0.30
N GLU A 230 -2.19 23.49 1.07
CA GLU A 230 -3.62 23.20 1.24
C GLU A 230 -4.35 23.52 -0.06
N PRO A 231 -5.23 22.64 -0.58
CA PRO A 231 -6.02 22.97 -1.75
C PRO A 231 -7.04 24.05 -1.43
N GLU A 232 -7.19 24.99 -2.35
CA GLU A 232 -8.13 26.12 -2.22
C GLU A 232 -9.31 25.95 -3.18
N ASN A 233 -10.39 26.69 -2.94
CA ASN A 233 -11.57 26.78 -3.83
C ASN A 233 -12.27 25.43 -4.10
N ILE A 234 -12.21 24.49 -3.17
CA ILE A 234 -12.95 23.22 -3.28
C ILE A 234 -14.45 23.49 -3.23
N LEU A 235 -15.18 23.12 -4.28
CA LEU A 235 -16.65 23.16 -4.29
C LEU A 235 -17.23 21.99 -3.52
N TRP A 236 -16.72 20.79 -3.76
CA TRP A 236 -17.10 19.57 -3.05
C TRP A 236 -16.06 18.48 -3.20
N ALA A 237 -16.04 17.56 -2.24
CA ALA A 237 -15.17 16.39 -2.19
C ALA A 237 -15.96 15.14 -1.79
N ILE A 238 -15.56 13.99 -2.33
CA ILE A 238 -16.00 12.66 -1.90
C ILE A 238 -14.75 11.90 -1.45
N GLY A 239 -14.59 11.71 -0.14
CA GLY A 239 -13.43 11.02 0.47
C GLY A 239 -12.23 11.92 0.79
N GLU A 240 -11.10 11.30 1.15
CA GLU A 240 -9.86 11.94 1.61
C GLU A 240 -8.64 11.58 0.75
N ALA A 241 -7.66 12.49 0.70
CA ALA A 241 -6.40 12.32 -0.03
C ALA A 241 -5.47 11.39 0.75
N ASN A 242 -5.85 10.12 0.87
CA ASN A 242 -5.13 9.10 1.63
C ASN A 242 -4.53 7.98 0.75
N ARG A 243 -4.76 8.06 -0.58
CA ARG A 243 -4.37 7.05 -1.59
C ARG A 243 -4.92 5.65 -1.30
N ARG A 244 -6.00 5.58 -0.53
CA ARG A 244 -6.76 4.38 -0.19
C ARG A 244 -8.23 4.60 -0.60
N SER A 245 -9.03 3.55 -0.45
CA SER A 245 -10.49 3.57 -0.65
C SER A 245 -11.24 3.25 0.64
N ASN A 246 -10.56 3.30 1.79
CA ASN A 246 -11.03 2.77 3.08
C ASN A 246 -12.21 3.56 3.69
N GLU A 247 -12.47 4.78 3.22
CA GLU A 247 -13.68 5.52 3.60
C GLU A 247 -14.97 5.04 2.91
N PHE A 248 -14.88 4.25 1.84
CA PHE A 248 -16.04 3.87 1.02
C PHE A 248 -16.69 2.55 1.46
N ASN A 249 -17.88 2.29 0.96
CA ASN A 249 -18.64 1.08 1.25
C ASN A 249 -17.87 -0.18 0.82
N TYR A 250 -17.99 -1.22 1.64
CA TYR A 250 -17.25 -2.49 1.64
C TYR A 250 -15.73 -2.43 1.86
N ALA A 251 -15.13 -1.24 1.99
CA ALA A 251 -13.69 -1.12 2.15
C ALA A 251 -13.16 -1.58 3.53
N ASP A 252 -14.05 -1.71 4.53
CA ASP A 252 -13.74 -2.20 5.87
C ASP A 252 -14.02 -3.70 6.06
N GLN A 253 -14.51 -4.36 5.02
CA GLN A 253 -14.79 -5.79 5.08
C GLN A 253 -13.49 -6.58 4.90
N ASP A 254 -13.47 -7.79 5.49
CA ASP A 254 -12.40 -8.73 5.23
C ASP A 254 -12.26 -8.95 3.72
N ARG A 255 -11.02 -8.91 3.24
CA ARG A 255 -10.74 -9.08 1.82
C ARG A 255 -11.28 -10.42 1.35
N ASN A 256 -12.12 -10.37 0.31
CA ASN A 256 -12.66 -11.56 -0.31
C ASN A 256 -12.97 -11.29 -1.77
N TYR A 257 -12.72 -12.28 -2.63
CA TYR A 257 -13.02 -12.17 -4.06
C TYR A 257 -14.50 -11.87 -4.36
N LYS A 258 -15.44 -12.17 -3.45
CA LYS A 258 -16.87 -11.84 -3.63
C LYS A 258 -17.13 -10.34 -3.86
N TRP A 259 -16.30 -9.46 -3.30
CA TRP A 259 -16.49 -8.02 -3.40
C TRP A 259 -16.34 -7.48 -4.82
N GLU A 260 -15.81 -8.28 -5.75
CA GLU A 260 -15.87 -8.01 -7.18
C GLU A 260 -17.33 -7.91 -7.69
N PHE A 261 -18.26 -8.63 -7.08
CA PHE A 261 -19.62 -8.81 -7.60
C PHE A 261 -20.69 -8.00 -6.88
N GLU A 262 -20.37 -7.46 -5.70
CA GLU A 262 -21.34 -6.77 -4.83
C GLU A 262 -21.60 -5.29 -5.19
N PRO A 263 -20.59 -4.49 -5.62
CA PRO A 263 -20.84 -3.12 -6.05
C PRO A 263 -21.84 -3.07 -7.21
N PRO A 264 -22.76 -2.09 -7.21
CA PRO A 264 -23.77 -2.00 -8.24
C PRO A 264 -23.18 -1.54 -9.57
N VAL A 265 -23.75 -2.03 -10.67
CA VAL A 265 -23.39 -1.57 -12.02
C VAL A 265 -23.75 -0.10 -12.22
N GLU A 266 -24.86 0.35 -11.63
CA GLU A 266 -25.32 1.73 -11.69
C GLU A 266 -25.37 2.32 -10.27
N ASN A 267 -24.74 3.48 -10.07
CA ASN A 267 -24.76 4.18 -8.79
C ASN A 267 -25.04 5.66 -8.97
N THR A 268 -25.66 6.32 -8.00
CA THR A 268 -25.83 7.78 -8.00
C THR A 268 -25.45 8.34 -6.64
N PHE A 269 -24.47 9.22 -6.62
CA PHE A 269 -24.08 9.99 -5.44
C PHE A 269 -24.55 11.43 -5.57
N ILE A 270 -25.28 11.93 -4.57
CA ILE A 270 -25.77 13.31 -4.54
C ILE A 270 -24.94 14.09 -3.53
N VAL A 271 -24.15 15.05 -4.01
CA VAL A 271 -23.30 15.89 -3.17
C VAL A 271 -24.15 16.66 -2.18
N GLY A 272 -23.82 16.53 -0.88
CA GLY A 272 -24.55 17.15 0.22
C GLY A 272 -25.69 16.32 0.79
N GLU A 273 -26.07 15.19 0.16
CA GLU A 273 -27.12 14.28 0.62
C GLU A 273 -26.61 12.86 0.87
N SER A 274 -25.80 12.33 -0.05
CA SER A 274 -25.23 10.98 0.05
C SER A 274 -24.06 10.91 1.03
N ASP A 275 -23.91 9.75 1.66
CA ASP A 275 -22.82 9.45 2.58
C ASP A 275 -21.75 8.59 1.90
N PRO A 276 -20.47 9.00 1.82
CA PRO A 276 -19.42 8.23 1.16
C PRO A 276 -19.25 6.80 1.68
N LYS A 277 -19.50 6.57 2.96
CA LYS A 277 -19.33 5.26 3.59
C LYS A 277 -20.43 4.26 3.21
N ASN A 278 -21.62 4.75 2.90
CA ASN A 278 -22.78 3.91 2.60
C ASN A 278 -23.20 3.96 1.12
N ASP A 279 -23.05 5.09 0.45
CA ASP A 279 -23.61 5.36 -0.89
C ASP A 279 -22.55 5.41 -2.00
N TRP A 280 -21.26 5.29 -1.65
CA TRP A 280 -20.16 5.16 -2.61
C TRP A 280 -19.34 3.92 -2.28
N TYR A 281 -19.00 3.10 -3.28
CA TYR A 281 -18.35 1.81 -3.05
C TYR A 281 -16.84 1.91 -3.33
N TYR A 282 -16.06 1.07 -2.65
CA TYR A 282 -14.60 1.09 -2.73
C TYR A 282 -14.04 0.87 -4.15
N ALA A 283 -14.77 0.17 -5.01
CA ALA A 283 -14.40 -0.11 -6.38
C ALA A 283 -15.63 -0.15 -7.30
N GLN A 284 -15.49 0.43 -8.49
CA GLN A 284 -16.37 0.12 -9.61
C GLN A 284 -15.80 -1.09 -10.33
N SER A 285 -16.22 -2.30 -9.94
CA SER A 285 -15.64 -3.56 -10.46
C SER A 285 -16.34 -4.08 -11.72
N GLN A 286 -17.58 -3.66 -11.98
CA GLN A 286 -18.37 -4.14 -13.12
C GLN A 286 -18.61 -3.04 -14.16
N PRO A 287 -18.77 -3.41 -15.45
CA PRO A 287 -19.19 -2.45 -16.48
C PRO A 287 -20.53 -1.81 -16.13
N GLY A 288 -20.58 -0.48 -16.11
CA GLY A 288 -21.77 0.31 -15.81
C GLY A 288 -21.43 1.77 -15.56
N THR A 289 -22.40 2.56 -15.09
CA THR A 289 -22.24 4.01 -14.91
C THR A 289 -22.48 4.45 -13.47
N TRP A 290 -21.51 5.15 -12.90
CA TRP A 290 -21.69 5.84 -11.62
C TRP A 290 -21.81 7.35 -11.86
N THR A 291 -22.89 7.94 -11.37
CA THR A 291 -23.24 9.35 -11.60
C THR A 291 -23.05 10.16 -10.33
N ILE A 292 -22.39 11.32 -10.42
CA ILE A 292 -22.36 12.32 -9.35
C ILE A 292 -23.28 13.46 -9.72
N LYS A 293 -24.23 13.77 -8.85
CA LYS A 293 -25.12 14.93 -8.95
C LYS A 293 -24.66 15.98 -7.95
N TYR A 294 -24.44 17.19 -8.43
CA TYR A 294 -24.07 18.33 -7.60
C TYR A 294 -24.75 19.59 -8.11
N GLN A 295 -24.89 20.58 -7.23
CA GLN A 295 -25.32 21.92 -7.61
C GLN A 295 -24.08 22.76 -7.90
N ASP A 296 -24.10 23.50 -9.00
CA ASP A 296 -23.10 24.50 -9.32
C ASP A 296 -23.81 25.77 -9.81
N ASN A 297 -23.38 26.90 -9.27
CA ASN A 297 -23.86 28.21 -9.70
C ASN A 297 -22.84 28.75 -10.70
N HIS A 298 -23.24 28.83 -11.97
CA HIS A 298 -22.37 29.34 -13.02
C HIS A 298 -21.96 30.79 -12.71
N ASP A 299 -20.67 30.97 -12.40
CA ASP A 299 -20.05 32.23 -12.01
C ASP A 299 -19.05 32.75 -13.06
N GLY A 300 -18.95 32.06 -14.21
CA GLY A 300 -18.02 32.38 -15.29
C GLY A 300 -16.59 31.87 -15.07
N HIS A 301 -16.32 31.13 -13.99
CA HIS A 301 -15.03 30.48 -13.76
C HIS A 301 -15.05 29.00 -14.20
N SER A 302 -13.96 28.53 -14.79
CA SER A 302 -13.79 27.11 -15.14
C SER A 302 -13.69 26.24 -13.89
N ARG A 303 -14.20 25.01 -13.97
CA ARG A 303 -14.06 23.97 -12.93
C ARG A 303 -13.07 22.90 -13.37
N THR A 304 -12.39 22.28 -12.41
CA THR A 304 -11.49 21.14 -12.57
C THR A 304 -11.97 19.98 -11.73
N LEU A 305 -12.42 18.90 -12.38
CA LEU A 305 -12.72 17.63 -11.72
C LEU A 305 -11.42 16.82 -11.58
N ARG A 306 -11.07 16.45 -10.35
CA ARG A 306 -9.98 15.55 -10.04
C ARG A 306 -10.51 14.20 -9.60
N LEU A 307 -10.00 13.15 -10.24
CA LEU A 307 -10.37 11.76 -10.02
C LEU A 307 -9.13 10.95 -9.64
N PRO A 308 -8.58 11.10 -8.42
CA PRO A 308 -7.50 10.25 -7.95
C PRO A 308 -7.97 8.80 -7.79
N LEU A 309 -7.21 7.87 -8.38
CA LEU A 309 -7.46 6.45 -8.32
C LEU A 309 -6.40 5.74 -7.47
N ALA A 310 -6.81 4.90 -6.51
CA ALA A 310 -5.87 4.11 -5.72
C ALA A 310 -5.33 2.89 -6.49
N ALA A 311 -6.14 2.36 -7.42
CA ALA A 311 -5.75 1.29 -8.33
C ALA A 311 -6.67 1.27 -9.55
N ALA A 312 -6.16 0.71 -10.65
CA ALA A 312 -6.96 0.33 -11.81
C ALA A 312 -6.45 -0.99 -12.40
N SER A 313 -7.35 -1.82 -12.91
CA SER A 313 -7.01 -3.00 -13.72
C SER A 313 -7.70 -2.94 -15.07
N LYS A 314 -7.03 -3.50 -16.10
CA LYS A 314 -7.63 -3.67 -17.42
C LYS A 314 -8.57 -4.86 -17.37
N ALA A 315 -9.80 -4.69 -17.88
CA ALA A 315 -10.61 -5.83 -18.28
C ALA A 315 -9.95 -6.44 -19.52
N GLU A 316 -9.55 -7.72 -19.46
CA GLU A 316 -9.26 -8.48 -20.67
C GLU A 316 -10.61 -8.76 -21.39
N ASP A 317 -10.65 -8.50 -22.70
CA ASP A 317 -11.76 -8.66 -23.66
C ASP A 317 -12.68 -7.46 -23.95
N ILE A 318 -12.15 -6.41 -24.60
CA ILE A 318 -12.88 -5.68 -25.67
C ILE A 318 -11.92 -5.45 -26.83
N ALA A 319 -12.19 -6.10 -27.98
CA ALA A 319 -11.47 -5.87 -29.24
C ALA A 319 -11.57 -4.38 -29.67
N PRO A 320 -10.54 -3.81 -30.31
CA PRO A 320 -10.50 -2.37 -30.58
C PRO A 320 -11.49 -2.02 -31.70
N LEU A 321 -12.57 -1.33 -31.36
CA LEU A 321 -13.42 -0.62 -32.31
C LEU A 321 -13.48 0.85 -31.90
N PHE A 322 -12.78 1.66 -32.69
CA PHE A 322 -12.96 3.10 -32.95
C PHE A 322 -13.48 4.01 -31.80
N CYS A 323 -12.57 4.88 -31.35
CA CYS A 323 -12.78 6.23 -30.82
C CYS A 323 -14.22 6.63 -30.43
N GLN A 324 -14.60 6.32 -29.19
CA GLN A 324 -15.42 7.19 -28.34
C GLN A 324 -14.88 7.09 -26.92
N SER A 325 -14.91 8.20 -26.19
CA SER A 325 -14.36 8.37 -24.84
C SER A 325 -15.13 7.54 -23.79
N ASN A 326 -14.94 6.22 -23.81
CA ASN A 326 -15.42 5.30 -22.78
C ASN A 326 -14.21 4.54 -22.22
N LEU A 327 -13.52 5.15 -21.24
CA LEU A 327 -12.54 4.43 -20.43
C LEU A 327 -13.30 3.44 -19.53
N HIS A 328 -13.23 2.15 -19.89
CA HIS A 328 -13.64 1.06 -19.02
C HIS A 328 -12.47 0.73 -18.10
N MET A 329 -12.50 1.23 -16.87
CA MET A 329 -11.50 0.93 -15.84
C MET A 329 -12.23 0.41 -14.61
N SER A 330 -11.89 -0.81 -14.17
CA SER A 330 -12.23 -1.20 -12.81
C SER A 330 -11.30 -0.42 -11.88
N SER A 331 -11.83 0.59 -11.20
CA SER A 331 -11.00 1.55 -10.47
C SER A 331 -11.57 1.88 -9.09
N GLN A 332 -10.67 2.14 -8.16
CA GLN A 332 -10.99 2.65 -6.83
C GLN A 332 -10.76 4.15 -6.85
N ALA A 333 -11.81 4.95 -6.66
CA ALA A 333 -11.78 6.35 -7.04
C ALA A 333 -12.24 7.29 -5.91
N LYS A 334 -11.40 8.28 -5.59
CA LYS A 334 -11.81 9.50 -4.89
C LYS A 334 -12.12 10.59 -5.93
N ILE A 335 -13.00 11.53 -5.59
CA ILE A 335 -13.46 12.58 -6.52
C ILE A 335 -13.52 13.94 -5.82
N LEU A 336 -12.92 14.97 -6.43
CA LEU A 336 -12.88 16.34 -5.92
C LEU A 336 -13.12 17.32 -7.06
N LEU A 337 -13.99 18.31 -6.87
CA LEU A 337 -14.18 19.42 -7.82
C LEU A 337 -13.65 20.72 -7.22
N ILE A 338 -12.79 21.40 -7.99
CA ILE A 338 -12.20 22.70 -7.69
C ILE A 338 -12.64 23.69 -8.75
#